data_AF-S7TP53-F1
#
_entry.id   AF-S7TP53-F1
#
_cell.length_a   1.000
_cell.length_b   1.000
_cell.length_c   1.000
_cell.angle_alpha   90.00
_cell.angle_beta   90.00
_cell.angle_gamma   90.00
#
_symmetry.space_group_name_H-M   'P 1'
#
loop_
_entity.id
_entity.type
_entity.pdbx_description
1 polymer ?
#
loop_
_entity_poly.entity_id
_entity_poly.type
_entity_poly.pdbx_seq_one_letter_code
_entity_poly.pdbx_strand_id
1 'polypeptide(L)'
;MLWLVLLAAALLAAVFVARSMAKWHANAMREVKRRDAVLNVTLRRKRRELDKVSKALNDLREQESSFARLVANNRYGQPSDPGEWLLDNRHITLSLYLKAKKLAQRKEIDIVGACLELGAIDKKLAREALMVARGENPEAGEPGAGGTPPASGSDRA
;
A
#
# COMPACT_ATOMS: atom_id res chain seq x y z
N MET A 1 -30.60 -70.26 40.59
CA MET A 1 -30.61 -70.41 39.12
C MET A 1 -30.95 -69.10 38.40
N LEU A 2 -32.14 -68.51 38.60
CA LEU A 2 -32.54 -67.25 37.93
C LEU A 2 -31.55 -66.08 38.08
N TRP A 3 -31.00 -65.88 39.29
CA TRP A 3 -30.02 -64.83 39.54
C TRP A 3 -28.71 -64.98 38.73
N LEU A 4 -28.25 -66.21 38.50
CA LEU A 4 -27.04 -66.46 37.70
C LEU A 4 -27.30 -66.17 36.22
N VAL A 5 -28.49 -66.48 35.72
CA VAL A 5 -28.89 -66.19 34.34
C VAL A 5 -29.02 -64.67 34.11
N LEU A 6 -29.60 -63.95 35.07
CA LEU A 6 -29.68 -62.49 35.02
C LEU A 6 -28.30 -61.83 35.06
N LEU A 7 -27.38 -62.35 35.88
CA LEU A 7 -26.01 -61.83 35.97
C LEU A 7 -25.22 -62.09 34.68
N ALA A 8 -25.37 -63.26 34.06
CA ALA A 8 -24.78 -63.56 32.76
C ALA A 8 -25.35 -62.67 31.64
N ALA A 9 -26.66 -62.43 31.63
CA ALA A 9 -27.30 -61.55 30.65
C ALA A 9 -26.83 -60.09 30.80
N ALA A 10 -26.69 -59.60 32.04
CA ALA A 10 -26.16 -58.27 32.32
C ALA A 10 -24.70 -58.10 31.87
N LEU A 11 -23.86 -59.13 32.07
CA LEU A 11 -22.47 -59.12 31.59
C LEU A 11 -22.40 -59.10 30.06
N LEU A 12 -23.22 -59.90 29.37
CA LEU A 12 -23.27 -59.90 27.91
C LEU A 12 -23.74 -58.54 27.35
N ALA A 13 -24.76 -57.94 27.97
CA ALA A 13 -25.24 -56.61 27.61
C ALA A 13 -24.16 -55.53 27.83
N ALA A 14 -23.44 -55.58 28.96
CA ALA A 14 -22.36 -54.65 29.25
C ALA A 14 -21.21 -54.76 28.24
N VAL A 15 -20.81 -55.98 27.87
CA VAL A 15 -19.78 -56.22 26.84
C VAL A 15 -20.22 -55.71 25.47
N PHE A 16 -21.49 -55.92 25.10
CA PHE A 16 -22.02 -55.43 23.84
C PHE A 16 -22.05 -53.89 23.78
N VAL A 17 -22.52 -53.24 24.85
CA VAL A 17 -22.55 -51.78 24.96
C VAL A 17 -21.12 -51.22 24.92
N ALA A 18 -20.18 -51.80 25.66
CA ALA A 18 -18.77 -51.39 25.64
C ALA A 18 -18.17 -51.50 24.23
N ARG A 19 -18.46 -52.58 23.49
CA ARG A 19 -17.99 -52.76 22.12
C ARG A 19 -18.61 -51.74 21.15
N SER A 20 -19.88 -51.38 21.35
CA SER A 20 -20.56 -50.35 20.56
C SER A 20 -19.98 -48.95 20.81
N MET A 21 -19.78 -48.60 22.09
CA MET A 21 -19.17 -47.34 22.52
C MET A 21 -17.75 -47.20 21.99
N ALA A 22 -16.94 -48.27 22.05
CA ALA A 22 -15.59 -48.27 21.52
C ALA A 22 -15.55 -48.02 20.00
N LYS A 23 -16.47 -48.64 19.24
CA LYS A 23 -16.59 -48.39 17.79
C LYS A 23 -17.04 -46.96 17.49
N TRP A 24 -18.00 -46.44 18.25
CA TRP A 24 -18.47 -45.07 18.09
C TRP A 24 -17.36 -44.05 18.40
N HIS A 25 -16.66 -44.21 19.52
CA HIS A 25 -15.51 -43.38 19.87
C HIS A 25 -14.39 -43.44 18.83
N ALA A 26 -14.08 -44.62 18.29
CA ALA A 26 -13.08 -44.75 17.25
C ALA A 26 -13.45 -43.97 15.98
N ASN A 27 -14.73 -43.98 15.61
CA ASN A 27 -15.22 -43.21 14.46
C ASN A 27 -15.24 -41.70 14.75
N ALA A 28 -15.71 -41.29 15.92
CA ALA A 28 -15.70 -39.88 16.35
C ALA A 28 -14.27 -39.31 16.39
N MET A 29 -13.30 -40.06 16.93
CA MET A 29 -11.90 -39.63 16.97
C MET A 29 -11.26 -39.50 15.58
N ARG A 30 -11.67 -40.33 14.61
CA ARG A 30 -11.20 -40.17 13.22
C ARG A 30 -11.71 -38.86 12.61
N GLU A 31 -12.94 -38.48 12.90
CA GLU A 31 -13.51 -37.23 12.39
C GLU A 31 -12.86 -36.01 13.05
N VAL A 32 -12.64 -36.05 14.37
CA VAL A 32 -11.90 -35.01 15.10
C VAL A 32 -10.50 -34.84 14.51
N LYS A 33 -9.75 -35.94 14.31
CA LYS A 33 -8.41 -35.89 13.69
C LYS A 33 -8.42 -35.29 12.28
N ARG A 34 -9.47 -35.54 11.49
CA ARG A 34 -9.62 -34.93 10.16
C ARG A 34 -9.85 -33.42 10.27
N ARG A 35 -10.72 -32.98 11.18
CA ARG A 35 -10.97 -31.55 11.43
C ARG A 35 -9.71 -30.86 11.94
N ASP A 36 -8.96 -31.46 12.86
CA ASP A 36 -7.68 -30.95 13.35
C ASP A 36 -6.64 -30.82 12.24
N ALA A 37 -6.57 -31.78 11.31
CA ALA A 37 -5.68 -31.69 10.16
C ALA A 37 -6.05 -30.50 9.25
N VAL A 38 -7.34 -30.29 8.98
CA VAL A 38 -7.83 -29.15 8.17
C VAL A 38 -7.54 -27.81 8.87
N LEU A 39 -7.76 -27.73 10.18
CA LEU A 39 -7.45 -26.53 10.97
C LEU A 39 -5.96 -26.23 10.97
N ASN A 40 -5.11 -27.24 11.14
CA ASN A 40 -3.65 -27.06 11.09
C ASN A 40 -3.16 -26.55 9.72
N VAL A 41 -3.72 -27.06 8.62
CA VAL A 41 -3.40 -26.55 7.28
C VAL A 41 -3.86 -25.11 7.11
N THR A 42 -5.05 -24.78 7.59
CA THR A 42 -5.61 -23.42 7.52
C THR A 42 -4.77 -22.44 8.36
N LEU A 43 -4.38 -22.81 9.57
CA LEU A 43 -3.49 -22.01 10.43
C LEU A 43 -2.14 -21.75 9.77
N ARG A 44 -1.55 -22.76 9.12
CA ARG A 44 -0.29 -22.57 8.37
C ARG A 44 -0.44 -21.59 7.22
N ARG A 45 -1.56 -21.61 6.49
CA ARG A 45 -1.85 -20.63 5.43
C ARG A 45 -1.99 -19.23 5.99
N LYS A 46 -2.75 -19.06 7.09
CA LYS A 46 -2.93 -17.76 7.75
C LYS A 46 -1.64 -17.18 8.33
N ARG A 47 -0.75 -18.02 8.89
CA ARG A 47 0.59 -17.55 9.30
C ARG A 47 1.40 -16.98 8.14
N ARG A 48 1.40 -17.64 6.98
CA ARG A 48 2.09 -17.14 5.78
C ARG A 48 1.49 -15.83 5.26
N GLU A 49 0.17 -15.67 5.35
CA GLU A 49 -0.49 -14.40 5.00
C GLU A 49 -0.07 -13.28 5.96
N LEU A 50 -0.07 -13.54 7.27
CA LEU A 50 0.40 -12.58 8.27
C LEU A 50 1.88 -12.21 8.08
N ASP A 51 2.75 -13.17 7.74
CA ASP A 51 4.16 -12.90 7.45
C ASP A 51 4.35 -12.02 6.20
N LYS A 52 3.47 -12.13 5.21
CA LYS A 52 3.49 -11.24 4.04
C LYS A 52 3.03 -9.83 4.40
N VAL A 53 1.97 -9.72 5.20
CA VAL A 53 1.44 -8.43 5.66
C VAL A 53 2.45 -7.72 6.58
N SER A 54 3.10 -8.46 7.48
CA SER A 54 4.12 -7.87 8.37
C SER A 54 5.33 -7.36 7.59
N LYS A 55 5.79 -8.09 6.56
CA LYS A 55 6.81 -7.60 5.63
C LYS A 55 6.37 -6.35 4.90
N ALA A 56 5.15 -6.33 4.34
CA ALA A 56 4.63 -5.16 3.66
C ALA A 56 4.51 -3.93 4.59
N LEU A 57 4.14 -4.13 5.86
CA LEU A 57 4.11 -3.06 6.86
C LEU A 57 5.51 -2.54 7.19
N ASN A 58 6.50 -3.42 7.30
CA ASN A 58 7.88 -2.99 7.50
C ASN A 58 8.42 -2.21 6.30
N ASP A 59 8.14 -2.66 5.08
CA ASP A 59 8.52 -1.96 3.85
C ASP A 59 7.88 -0.56 3.78
N LEU A 60 6.61 -0.43 4.15
CA LEU A 60 5.92 0.87 4.23
C LEU A 60 6.52 1.77 5.32
N ARG A 61 6.91 1.21 6.46
CA ARG A 61 7.57 1.97 7.53
C ARG A 61 8.96 2.47 7.12
N GLU A 62 9.71 1.67 6.36
CA GLU A 62 10.98 2.10 5.77
C GLU A 62 10.76 3.22 4.73
N GLN A 63 9.71 3.13 3.91
CA GLN A 63 9.30 4.19 2.99
C GLN A 63 8.91 5.49 3.72
N GLU A 64 8.19 5.40 4.84
CA GLU A 64 7.83 6.57 5.65
C GLU A 64 9.08 7.23 6.26
N SER A 65 10.02 6.43 6.79
CA SER A 65 11.27 6.95 7.35
C SER A 65 12.16 7.62 6.30
N SER A 66 12.19 7.09 5.07
CA SER A 66 12.92 7.70 3.96
C SER A 66 12.23 8.94 3.42
N PHE A 67 10.90 8.97 3.41
CA PHE A 67 10.12 10.16 3.11
C PHE A 67 10.34 11.27 4.15
N ALA A 68 10.30 10.94 5.44
CA ALA A 68 10.59 11.90 6.51
C ALA A 68 11.99 12.50 6.40
N ARG A 69 12.99 11.70 5.98
CA ARG A 69 14.36 12.19 5.70
C ARG A 69 14.42 13.09 4.47
N LEU A 70 13.70 12.76 3.39
CA LEU A 70 13.60 13.59 2.19
C LEU A 70 12.92 14.94 2.49
N VAL A 71 11.79 14.91 3.19
CA VAL A 71 11.07 16.12 3.61
C VAL A 71 11.90 16.97 4.58
N ALA A 72 12.63 16.34 5.50
CA ALA A 72 13.51 17.06 6.43
C ALA A 72 14.69 17.73 5.71
N ASN A 73 15.27 17.09 4.68
CA ASN A 73 16.32 17.68 3.87
C ASN A 73 15.82 18.82 2.97
N ASN A 74 14.59 18.72 2.43
CA ASN A 74 14.00 19.74 1.57
C ASN A 74 13.46 20.97 2.32
N ARG A 75 13.15 20.85 3.62
CA ARG A 75 12.69 21.99 4.43
C ARG A 75 13.75 23.06 4.68
N TYR A 76 15.01 22.79 4.39
CA TYR A 76 16.12 23.73 4.61
C TYR A 76 16.78 24.14 3.28
N GLY A 77 16.06 24.93 2.47
CA GLY A 77 16.70 26.11 1.87
C GLY A 77 16.95 26.18 0.36
N GLN A 78 16.22 25.50 -0.52
CA GLN A 78 16.27 25.80 -1.96
C GLN A 78 14.89 25.83 -2.63
N PRO A 79 14.70 26.63 -3.70
CA PRO A 79 13.49 26.57 -4.52
C PRO A 79 13.30 25.13 -4.97
N SER A 80 12.17 24.54 -4.57
CA SER A 80 11.86 23.12 -4.81
C SER A 80 12.08 22.80 -6.29
N ASP A 81 12.91 21.81 -6.56
CA ASP A 81 13.02 21.19 -7.88
C ASP A 81 11.58 20.90 -8.36
N PRO A 82 11.19 21.30 -9.59
CA PRO A 82 9.83 21.10 -10.08
C PRO A 82 9.42 19.61 -10.07
N GLY A 83 10.39 18.69 -10.19
CA GLY A 83 10.14 17.26 -10.01
C GLY A 83 9.79 16.86 -8.57
N GLU A 84 10.34 17.55 -7.58
CA GLU A 84 10.06 17.31 -6.15
C GLU A 84 8.73 17.93 -5.74
N TRP A 85 8.36 19.08 -6.31
CA TRP A 85 7.02 19.65 -6.11
C TRP A 85 5.90 18.69 -6.55
N LEU A 86 6.10 17.97 -7.66
CA LEU A 86 5.16 16.95 -8.13
C LEU A 86 5.04 15.77 -7.15
N LEU A 87 6.13 15.42 -6.46
CA LEU A 87 6.14 14.37 -5.44
C LEU A 87 5.43 14.83 -4.16
N ASP A 88 5.72 16.04 -3.71
CA ASP A 88 5.18 16.62 -2.48
C ASP A 88 3.66 16.85 -2.58
N ASN A 89 3.16 17.28 -3.74
CA ASN A 89 1.73 17.46 -4.01
C ASN A 89 1.02 16.16 -4.43
N ARG A 90 1.70 15.01 -4.34
CA ARG A 90 1.16 13.68 -4.66
C ARG A 90 0.65 13.51 -6.10
N HIS A 91 1.12 14.33 -7.04
CA HIS A 91 0.81 14.18 -8.46
C HIS A 91 1.56 12.99 -9.09
N ILE A 92 2.70 12.61 -8.52
CA ILE A 92 3.46 11.41 -8.91
C ILE A 92 3.85 10.58 -7.69
N THR A 93 4.03 9.27 -7.89
CA THR A 93 4.57 8.39 -6.83
C THR A 93 6.09 8.41 -6.82
N LEU A 94 6.71 8.09 -5.67
CA LEU A 94 8.16 8.01 -5.52
C LEU A 94 8.80 7.06 -6.55
N SER A 95 8.14 5.93 -6.83
CA SER A 95 8.63 4.97 -7.83
C SER A 95 8.69 5.57 -9.24
N LEU A 96 7.74 6.43 -9.60
CA LEU A 96 7.70 7.13 -10.87
C LEU A 96 8.73 8.27 -10.90
N TYR A 97 8.85 9.03 -9.80
CA TYR A 97 9.88 10.07 -9.67
C TYR A 97 11.29 9.49 -9.84
N LEU A 98 11.62 8.38 -9.18
CA LEU A 98 12.93 7.75 -9.31
C LEU A 98 13.20 7.22 -10.73
N LYS A 99 12.17 6.72 -11.42
CA LYS A 99 12.27 6.32 -12.83
C LYS A 99 12.49 7.54 -13.73
N ALA A 100 11.73 8.61 -13.52
CA ALA A 100 11.87 9.87 -14.24
C ALA A 100 13.26 10.47 -14.03
N LYS A 101 13.78 10.50 -12.80
CA LYS A 101 15.14 10.97 -12.48
C LYS A 101 16.23 10.18 -13.19
N LYS A 102 16.11 8.86 -13.26
CA LYS A 102 17.03 8.00 -14.03
C LYS A 102 16.94 8.25 -15.53
N LEU A 103 15.75 8.54 -16.05
CA LEU A 103 15.52 8.82 -17.46
C LEU A 103 16.06 10.21 -17.84
N ALA A 104 15.80 11.21 -17.01
CA ALA A 104 16.33 12.56 -17.10
C ALA A 104 17.87 12.56 -17.18
N GLN A 105 18.53 11.81 -16.31
CA GLN A 105 19.99 11.64 -16.33
C GLN A 105 20.51 10.96 -17.61
N ARG A 106 19.77 10.01 -18.19
CA ARG A 106 20.19 9.29 -19.39
C ARG A 106 19.99 10.07 -20.68
N LYS A 107 18.96 10.91 -20.73
CA LYS A 107 18.57 11.66 -21.93
C LYS A 107 18.95 13.14 -21.86
N GLU A 108 19.55 13.59 -20.75
CA GLU A 108 19.88 15.00 -20.50
C GLU A 108 18.65 15.92 -20.63
N ILE A 109 17.50 15.43 -20.17
CA ILE A 109 16.25 16.19 -20.12
C ILE A 109 15.87 16.51 -18.68
N ASP A 110 15.03 17.52 -18.51
CA ASP A 110 14.50 17.88 -17.19
C ASP A 110 13.59 16.77 -16.62
N ILE A 111 13.50 16.67 -15.30
CA ILE A 111 12.72 15.64 -14.59
C ILE A 111 11.24 15.75 -14.95
N VAL A 112 10.71 16.98 -15.10
CA VAL A 112 9.33 17.20 -15.57
C VAL A 112 9.14 16.67 -17.00
N GLY A 113 10.12 16.89 -17.88
CA GLY A 113 10.13 16.34 -19.24
C GLY A 113 10.15 14.81 -19.24
N ALA A 114 10.94 14.20 -18.36
CA ALA A 114 10.96 12.75 -18.17
C ALA A 114 9.62 12.20 -17.63
N CYS A 115 8.95 12.92 -16.72
CA CYS A 115 7.62 12.57 -16.23
C CYS A 115 6.56 12.64 -17.35
N LEU A 116 6.65 13.62 -18.26
CA LEU A 116 5.78 13.71 -19.44
C LEU A 116 6.01 12.55 -20.42
N GLU A 117 7.27 12.19 -20.69
CA GLU A 117 7.60 11.06 -21.57
C GLU A 117 7.13 9.72 -21.00
N LEU A 118 7.14 9.57 -19.67
CA LEU A 118 6.62 8.38 -18.99
C LEU A 118 5.09 8.34 -18.90
N GLY A 119 4.40 9.40 -19.35
CA GLY A 119 2.94 9.53 -19.23
C GLY A 119 2.48 9.63 -17.77
N ALA A 120 3.35 10.07 -16.86
CA ALA A 120 3.05 10.15 -15.44
C ALA A 120 2.29 11.44 -15.06
N ILE A 121 2.36 12.48 -15.89
CA ILE A 121 1.72 13.78 -15.68
C ILE A 121 1.14 14.34 -16.98
N ASP A 122 0.14 15.22 -16.86
CA ASP A 122 -0.41 15.96 -17.99
C ASP A 122 0.41 17.21 -18.32
N LYS A 123 0.29 17.71 -19.55
CA LYS A 123 0.94 18.96 -20.00
C LYS A 123 0.57 20.20 -19.18
N LYS A 124 -0.61 20.20 -18.54
CA LYS A 124 -1.06 21.28 -17.64
C LYS A 124 -0.27 21.26 -16.32
N LEU A 125 -0.22 20.10 -15.66
CA LEU A 125 0.55 19.86 -14.44
C LEU A 125 2.05 20.10 -14.62
N ALA A 126 2.60 19.74 -15.78
CA ALA A 126 4.00 20.04 -16.11
C ALA A 126 4.28 21.55 -16.15
N ARG A 127 3.35 22.37 -16.67
CA ARG A 127 3.49 23.82 -16.67
C ARG A 127 3.37 24.39 -15.26
N GLU A 128 2.42 23.91 -14.47
CA GLU A 128 2.24 24.33 -13.08
C GLU A 128 3.50 24.05 -12.25
N ALA A 129 4.08 22.85 -12.36
CA ALA A 129 5.32 22.50 -11.68
C ALA A 129 6.49 23.42 -12.07
N LEU A 130 6.62 23.74 -13.36
CA LEU A 130 7.67 24.64 -13.86
C LEU A 130 7.45 26.11 -13.44
N MET A 131 6.20 26.57 -13.33
CA MET A 131 5.88 27.93 -12.85
C MET A 131 6.18 28.06 -11.36
N VAL A 132 5.81 27.06 -10.56
CA VAL A 132 6.12 27.06 -9.12
C VAL A 132 7.64 27.03 -8.87
N ALA A 133 8.40 26.24 -9.64
CA ALA A 133 9.86 26.25 -9.54
C ALA A 133 10.51 27.58 -9.96
N ARG A 134 9.83 28.38 -10.79
CA ARG A 134 10.25 29.75 -11.15
C ARG A 134 9.80 30.80 -10.13
N GLY A 135 9.06 30.42 -9.09
CA GLY A 135 8.49 31.34 -8.10
C GLY A 135 7.24 32.08 -8.59
N GLU A 136 6.67 31.69 -9.72
CA GLU A 136 5.40 32.22 -10.24
C GLU A 136 4.26 31.35 -9.70
N ASN A 137 3.60 31.80 -8.64
CA ASN A 137 2.43 31.11 -8.09
C ASN A 137 1.26 31.16 -9.10
N PRO A 138 0.66 30.03 -9.48
CA PRO A 138 -0.44 29.97 -10.45
C PRO A 138 -1.79 30.54 -9.92
N GLU A 139 -1.86 31.01 -8.67
CA GLU A 139 -3.09 31.55 -8.06
C GLU A 139 -3.24 33.09 -8.11
N ALA A 140 -2.44 33.80 -8.92
CA ALA A 140 -2.63 35.24 -9.17
C ALA A 140 -3.43 35.52 -10.44
N GLY A 141 -4.44 34.71 -10.74
CA GLY A 141 -5.42 34.97 -11.78
C GLY A 141 -6.59 35.80 -11.23
N GLU A 142 -6.42 37.12 -11.11
CA GLU A 142 -7.60 38.00 -11.04
C GLU A 142 -8.33 38.00 -12.39
N PRO A 143 -9.64 37.71 -12.43
CA PRO A 143 -10.42 37.84 -13.64
C PRO A 143 -10.97 39.27 -13.75
N GLY A 144 -10.64 39.97 -14.84
CA GLY A 144 -11.53 41.00 -15.38
C GLY A 144 -10.97 42.40 -15.54
N ALA A 145 -10.77 42.75 -16.80
CA ALA A 145 -11.31 43.94 -17.47
C ALA A 145 -10.84 45.36 -17.07
N GLY A 146 -10.35 46.06 -18.10
CA GLY A 146 -10.19 47.52 -18.17
C GLY A 146 -8.72 47.93 -18.11
N GLY A 147 -7.99 48.08 -19.22
CA GLY A 147 -8.32 48.96 -20.33
C GLY A 147 -7.85 50.38 -20.02
N THR A 148 -6.56 50.68 -20.28
CA THR A 148 -6.09 51.99 -20.79
C THR A 148 -4.61 51.89 -21.22
N PRO A 149 -4.19 52.64 -22.27
CA PRO A 149 -3.18 52.22 -23.26
C PRO A 149 -1.79 52.89 -23.02
N PRO A 150 -0.78 52.73 -23.91
CA PRO A 150 0.58 53.14 -23.62
C PRO A 150 0.79 54.63 -23.88
N ALA A 151 1.45 55.32 -22.95
CA ALA A 151 2.13 56.59 -23.24
C ALA A 151 3.63 56.29 -23.09
N SER A 152 4.35 56.01 -24.18
CA SER A 152 4.82 56.97 -25.19
C SER A 152 5.64 58.08 -24.56
N GLY A 153 6.96 58.03 -24.75
CA GLY A 153 7.87 59.07 -24.31
C GLY A 153 7.65 60.39 -25.05
N SER A 154 7.93 61.50 -24.39
CA SER A 154 8.23 62.77 -25.05
C SER A 154 8.96 63.70 -24.09
N ASP A 155 10.10 64.18 -24.59
CA ASP A 155 10.93 65.34 -24.27
C ASP A 155 10.36 66.54 -23.49
N ARG A 156 11.32 67.18 -22.80
CA ARG A 156 11.51 68.63 -22.51
C ARG A 156 10.79 69.28 -21.32
N ALA A 157 11.59 69.79 -20.37
CA ALA A 157 11.80 71.23 -20.14
C ALA A 157 13.12 71.47 -19.41
#